data_AF-A0A1C5EYI1-F1
#
_entry.id   AF-A0A1C5EYI1-F1
#
_cell.length_a   1.000
_cell.length_b   1.000
_cell.length_c   1.000
_cell.angle_alpha   90.00
_cell.angle_beta   90.00
_cell.angle_gamma   90.00
#
_symmetry.space_group_name_H-M   'P 1'
#
loop_
_entity.id
_entity.type
_entity.pdbx_description
1 polymer ?
#
loop_
_entity_poly.entity_id
_entity_poly.type
_entity_poly.pdbx_seq_one_letter_code
_entity_poly.pdbx_strand_id
1 'polypeptide(L)'
;MLYVSPGGVAATSDAPAKDSPLTLASVLDEALTAATDPEDPVVRDVFRRAGLLWQCKNPACRDDNPRGTRLCDGCGYMPNGRRISDLRPPLVSPAELEEIRTTLRRHFTATGEERPDAVSFDLNSLKEWAPHFATLHFAARAVPADLSDTEVAELLEVLERAPDFGAVLRVALHD
;
A
#
# COMPACT_ATOMS: atom_id res chain seq x y z
N MET A 1 -13.22 -17.57 -75.14
CA MET A 1 -13.61 -18.98 -74.94
C MET A 1 -13.40 -19.27 -73.48
N LEU A 2 -14.48 -19.64 -72.78
CA LEU A 2 -14.54 -19.92 -71.35
C LEU A 2 -13.76 -21.18 -71.00
N TYR A 3 -13.04 -21.18 -69.89
CA TYR A 3 -12.90 -22.36 -69.02
C TYR A 3 -12.83 -21.89 -67.57
N VAL A 4 -13.75 -22.42 -66.76
CA VAL A 4 -13.97 -22.11 -65.34
C VAL A 4 -13.76 -23.38 -64.52
N SER A 5 -12.87 -23.30 -63.52
CA SER A 5 -12.79 -24.02 -62.23
C SER A 5 -12.57 -25.56 -62.22
N PRO A 6 -12.14 -26.20 -61.10
CA PRO A 6 -12.20 -25.73 -59.70
C PRO A 6 -11.01 -26.06 -58.77
N GLY A 7 -10.98 -25.39 -57.61
CA GLY A 7 -10.81 -26.08 -56.32
C GLY A 7 -9.38 -26.35 -55.85
N GLY A 8 -8.86 -25.48 -54.99
CA GLY A 8 -7.66 -25.71 -54.20
C GLY A 8 -7.62 -24.76 -53.02
N VAL A 9 -8.39 -25.09 -51.99
CA VAL A 9 -8.47 -24.41 -50.69
C VAL A 9 -7.08 -24.14 -50.12
N ALA A 10 -6.70 -22.86 -50.00
CA ALA A 10 -5.67 -22.46 -49.06
C ALA A 10 -6.29 -22.54 -47.66
N ALA A 11 -5.99 -23.63 -46.95
CA ALA A 11 -6.28 -23.72 -45.52
C ALA A 11 -5.39 -22.71 -44.80
N THR A 12 -5.91 -21.51 -44.56
CA THR A 12 -5.42 -20.66 -43.48
C THR A 12 -5.74 -21.40 -42.18
N SER A 13 -4.70 -21.99 -41.60
CA SER A 13 -4.72 -22.55 -40.26
C SER A 13 -5.00 -21.43 -39.26
N ASP A 14 -6.29 -21.14 -39.03
CA ASP A 14 -6.76 -20.61 -37.75
C ASP A 14 -6.48 -21.67 -36.69
N ALA A 15 -5.25 -21.67 -36.18
CA ALA A 15 -4.95 -22.30 -34.92
C ALA A 15 -5.25 -21.26 -33.84
N PRO A 16 -6.27 -21.46 -32.97
CA PRO A 16 -6.38 -20.64 -31.78
C PRO A 16 -5.08 -20.80 -30.99
N ALA A 17 -4.53 -19.67 -30.54
CA ALA A 17 -3.41 -19.64 -29.63
C ALA A 17 -3.71 -20.63 -28.49
N LYS A 18 -2.94 -21.73 -28.46
CA LYS A 18 -3.03 -22.75 -27.42
C LYS A 18 -2.93 -22.04 -26.08
N ASP A 19 -3.91 -22.30 -25.23
CA ASP A 19 -3.92 -22.00 -23.81
C ASP A 19 -2.52 -22.20 -23.23
N SER A 20 -1.82 -21.09 -23.01
CA SER A 20 -0.71 -21.10 -22.06
C SER A 20 -1.30 -21.56 -20.74
N PRO A 21 -0.80 -22.63 -20.11
CA PRO A 21 -1.37 -23.10 -18.86
C PRO A 21 -1.28 -21.95 -17.86
N LEU A 22 -2.44 -21.45 -17.42
CA LEU A 22 -2.51 -20.52 -16.32
C LEU A 22 -1.78 -21.19 -15.16
N THR A 23 -0.71 -20.56 -14.69
CA THR A 23 -0.03 -21.02 -13.49
C THR A 23 -0.99 -20.92 -12.32
N LEU A 24 -0.83 -21.78 -11.30
CA LEU A 24 -1.66 -21.68 -10.08
C LEU A 24 -1.63 -20.25 -9.51
N ALA A 25 -0.49 -19.56 -9.63
CA ALA A 25 -0.34 -18.17 -9.23
C ALA A 25 -1.21 -17.22 -10.06
N SER A 26 -1.27 -17.35 -11.39
CA SER A 26 -2.11 -16.49 -12.24
C SER A 26 -3.60 -16.79 -12.09
N VAL A 27 -3.98 -18.06 -11.86
CA VAL A 27 -5.37 -18.41 -11.51
C VAL A 27 -5.76 -17.83 -10.15
N LEU A 28 -4.87 -17.88 -9.17
CA LEU A 28 -5.11 -17.26 -7.86
C LEU A 28 -5.21 -15.74 -7.98
N ASP A 29 -4.37 -15.10 -8.79
CA ASP A 29 -4.35 -13.64 -8.97
C ASP A 29 -5.61 -13.15 -9.72
N GLU A 30 -6.04 -13.85 -10.76
CA GLU A 30 -7.32 -13.60 -11.44
C GLU A 30 -8.51 -13.85 -10.52
N ALA A 31 -8.47 -14.92 -9.72
CA ALA A 31 -9.55 -15.23 -8.78
C ALA A 31 -9.57 -14.24 -7.60
N LEU A 32 -8.42 -13.73 -7.15
CA LEU A 32 -8.32 -12.64 -6.16
C LEU A 32 -8.86 -11.33 -6.73
N THR A 33 -8.54 -11.02 -7.99
CA THR A 33 -9.04 -9.83 -8.69
C THR A 33 -10.57 -9.92 -8.89
N ALA A 34 -11.09 -11.09 -9.23
CA ALA A 34 -12.53 -11.35 -9.32
C ALA A 34 -13.22 -11.37 -7.93
N ALA A 35 -12.52 -11.77 -6.86
CA ALA A 35 -13.05 -11.73 -5.50
C ALA A 35 -13.04 -10.31 -4.88
N THR A 36 -12.24 -9.39 -5.46
CA THR A 36 -12.34 -7.95 -5.19
C THR A 36 -13.43 -7.25 -6.01
N ASP A 37 -14.05 -7.95 -6.97
CA ASP A 37 -15.25 -7.48 -7.66
C ASP A 37 -16.45 -7.52 -6.69
N PRO A 38 -17.12 -6.39 -6.38
CA PRO A 38 -18.08 -6.27 -5.30
C PRO A 38 -19.37 -7.10 -5.42
N GLU A 39 -19.61 -7.80 -6.53
CA GLU A 39 -20.92 -8.33 -6.91
C GLU A 39 -21.28 -9.73 -6.34
N ASP A 40 -20.33 -10.56 -5.85
CA ASP A 40 -20.66 -11.91 -5.34
C ASP A 40 -20.30 -12.13 -3.83
N PRO A 41 -21.30 -12.08 -2.93
CA PRO A 41 -21.08 -12.28 -1.50
C PRO A 41 -20.66 -13.71 -1.12
N VAL A 42 -20.99 -14.73 -1.95
CA VAL A 42 -20.60 -16.13 -1.70
C VAL A 42 -19.10 -16.30 -1.97
N VAL A 43 -18.61 -15.72 -3.08
CA VAL A 43 -17.18 -15.70 -3.40
C VAL A 43 -16.40 -15.01 -2.28
N ARG A 44 -16.84 -13.82 -1.81
CA ARG A 44 -16.18 -13.12 -0.70
C ARG A 44 -16.11 -13.96 0.58
N ASP A 45 -17.18 -14.64 0.96
CA ASP A 45 -17.18 -15.51 2.16
C ASP A 45 -16.21 -16.69 2.01
N VAL A 46 -16.14 -17.31 0.83
CA VAL A 46 -15.17 -18.38 0.53
C VAL A 46 -13.73 -17.86 0.67
N PHE A 47 -13.41 -16.71 0.10
CA PHE A 47 -12.06 -16.14 0.18
C PHE A 47 -11.69 -15.68 1.60
N ARG A 48 -12.65 -15.16 2.39
CA ARG A 48 -12.45 -14.89 3.81
C ARG A 48 -12.17 -16.16 4.60
N ARG A 49 -12.96 -17.22 4.41
CA ARG A 49 -12.76 -18.52 5.08
C ARG A 49 -11.45 -19.18 4.69
N ALA A 50 -11.02 -19.01 3.44
CA ALA A 50 -9.71 -19.44 2.95
C ALA A 50 -8.56 -18.57 3.50
N GLY A 51 -8.85 -17.45 4.16
CA GLY A 51 -7.85 -16.54 4.72
C GLY A 51 -7.11 -15.72 3.66
N LEU A 52 -7.66 -15.60 2.46
CA LEU A 52 -7.12 -14.80 1.35
C LEU A 52 -7.56 -13.34 1.42
N LEU A 53 -8.71 -13.09 2.06
CA LEU A 53 -9.22 -11.76 2.36
C LEU A 53 -9.38 -11.59 3.87
N TRP A 54 -9.25 -10.35 4.35
CA TRP A 54 -9.69 -9.94 5.68
C TRP A 54 -10.64 -8.74 5.57
N GLN A 55 -11.73 -8.81 6.32
CA GLN A 55 -12.69 -7.72 6.40
C GLN A 55 -12.19 -6.64 7.35
N CYS A 56 -12.32 -5.37 6.93
CA CYS A 56 -12.05 -4.22 7.78
C CYS A 56 -12.88 -4.29 9.08
N LYS A 57 -12.22 -4.03 10.22
CA LYS A 57 -12.86 -4.04 11.54
C LYS A 57 -13.25 -2.64 12.03
N ASN A 58 -13.10 -1.61 11.19
CA ASN A 58 -13.71 -0.31 11.45
C ASN A 58 -15.24 -0.44 11.33
N PRO A 59 -16.05 -0.11 12.34
CA PRO A 59 -17.51 -0.21 12.26
C PRO A 59 -18.14 0.53 11.07
N ALA A 60 -17.47 1.57 10.56
CA ALA A 60 -17.91 2.38 9.42
C ALA A 60 -17.41 1.89 8.05
N CYS A 61 -16.56 0.86 7.98
CA CYS A 61 -16.01 0.33 6.73
C CYS A 61 -16.17 -1.20 6.69
N ARG A 62 -16.66 -1.72 5.57
CA ARG A 62 -16.90 -3.16 5.39
C ARG A 62 -16.09 -3.77 4.25
N ASP A 63 -15.06 -3.06 3.81
CA ASP A 63 -14.20 -3.47 2.70
C ASP A 63 -13.47 -4.76 3.06
N ASP A 64 -13.33 -5.63 2.07
CA ASP A 64 -12.42 -6.75 2.14
C ASP A 64 -11.10 -6.36 1.51
N ASN A 65 -10.02 -6.79 2.13
CA ASN A 65 -8.68 -6.45 1.72
C ASN A 65 -7.89 -7.75 1.53
N PRO A 66 -7.00 -7.84 0.53
CA PRO A 66 -6.09 -8.97 0.37
C PRO A 66 -5.30 -9.25 1.65
N ARG A 67 -5.02 -10.53 1.92
CA ARG A 67 -4.21 -10.97 3.08
C ARG A 67 -2.85 -10.27 3.17
N GLY A 68 -2.26 -9.93 2.03
CA GLY A 68 -0.97 -9.23 1.94
C GLY A 68 -1.04 -7.76 2.36
N THR A 69 -2.23 -7.15 2.33
CA THR A 69 -2.41 -5.73 2.65
C THR A 69 -2.45 -5.52 4.16
N ARG A 70 -1.57 -4.64 4.66
CA ARG A 70 -1.45 -4.36 6.11
C ARG A 70 -2.50 -3.39 6.63
N LEU A 71 -3.07 -2.56 5.76
CA LEU A 71 -4.04 -1.51 6.07
C LEU A 71 -5.23 -1.67 5.12
N CYS A 72 -6.40 -1.20 5.55
CA CYS A 72 -7.59 -1.26 4.73
C CYS A 72 -7.54 -0.20 3.62
N ASP A 73 -7.86 -0.58 2.39
CA ASP A 73 -7.79 0.29 1.21
C ASP A 73 -8.73 1.49 1.34
N GLY A 74 -9.94 1.31 1.87
CA GLY A 74 -10.92 2.38 2.01
C GLY A 74 -10.75 3.27 3.24
N CYS A 75 -10.14 2.79 4.34
CA CYS A 75 -10.12 3.57 5.59
C CYS A 75 -8.86 3.48 6.45
N GLY A 76 -7.81 2.75 6.04
CA GLY A 76 -6.52 2.74 6.73
C GLY A 76 -6.45 2.00 8.06
N TYR A 77 -7.48 1.22 8.39
CA TYR A 77 -7.46 0.38 9.60
C TYR A 77 -6.69 -0.90 9.34
N MET A 78 -5.98 -1.40 10.35
CA MET A 78 -5.34 -2.70 10.33
C MET A 78 -6.36 -3.84 10.52
N PRO A 79 -5.98 -5.10 10.20
CA PRO A 79 -6.81 -6.30 10.44
C PRO A 79 -7.28 -6.51 11.88
N ASN A 80 -6.64 -5.86 12.84
CA ASN A 80 -7.02 -5.91 14.26
C ASN A 80 -8.01 -4.78 14.66
N GLY A 81 -8.45 -3.94 13.72
CA GLY A 81 -9.38 -2.84 13.98
C GLY A 81 -8.74 -1.59 14.57
N ARG A 82 -7.41 -1.50 14.61
CA ARG A 82 -6.69 -0.28 15.01
C ARG A 82 -6.24 0.49 13.77
N ARG A 83 -6.22 1.81 13.84
CA ARG A 83 -5.58 2.66 12.81
C ARG A 83 -4.08 2.40 12.73
N ILE A 84 -3.45 2.80 11.64
CA ILE A 84 -1.99 2.90 11.57
C ILE A 84 -1.48 3.69 12.80
N SER A 85 -0.50 3.13 13.51
CA SER A 85 0.00 3.68 14.76
C SER A 85 1.43 4.15 14.61
N ASP A 86 1.94 4.89 15.58
CA ASP A 86 3.36 5.20 15.62
C ASP A 86 4.23 3.93 15.59
N LEU A 87 5.42 4.08 15.02
CA LEU A 87 6.54 3.16 15.17
C LEU A 87 7.71 4.00 15.67
N ARG A 88 8.01 3.87 16.96
CA ARG A 88 9.00 4.71 17.65
C ARG A 88 10.25 3.87 17.96
N PRO A 89 11.41 4.21 17.38
CA PRO A 89 12.68 3.61 17.78
C PRO A 89 12.95 3.83 19.28
N PRO A 90 13.66 2.92 19.98
CA PRO A 90 13.82 2.98 21.45
C PRO A 90 14.38 4.29 22.00
N LEU A 91 15.26 4.95 21.24
CA LEU A 91 15.97 6.16 21.66
C LEU A 91 15.24 7.47 21.31
N VAL A 92 14.15 7.41 20.53
CA VAL A 92 13.26 8.56 20.29
C VAL A 92 12.29 8.64 21.46
N SER A 93 12.30 9.72 22.22
CA SER A 93 11.38 9.95 23.34
C SER A 93 9.95 10.25 22.86
N PRO A 94 8.93 10.07 23.71
CA PRO A 94 7.56 10.45 23.36
C PRO A 94 7.40 11.95 23.07
N ALA A 95 8.19 12.80 23.74
CA ALA A 95 8.15 14.25 23.53
C ALA A 95 8.71 14.64 22.15
N GLU A 96 9.86 14.07 21.77
CA GLU A 96 10.44 14.22 20.43
C GLU A 96 9.46 13.74 19.35
N LEU A 97 8.79 12.60 19.56
CA LEU A 97 7.78 12.09 18.63
C LEU A 97 6.58 13.05 18.47
N GLU A 98 6.11 13.65 19.56
CA GLU A 98 5.01 14.62 19.54
C GLU A 98 5.42 15.95 18.86
N GLU A 99 6.68 16.36 19.03
CA GLU A 99 7.22 17.53 18.34
C GLU A 99 7.23 17.32 16.82
N ILE A 100 7.73 16.17 16.35
CA ILE A 100 7.67 15.80 14.93
C ILE A 100 6.22 15.74 14.43
N ARG A 101 5.31 15.13 15.19
CA ARG A 101 3.88 15.05 14.84
C ARG A 101 3.28 16.43 14.67
N THR A 102 3.54 17.34 15.61
CA THR A 102 3.03 18.71 15.57
C THR A 102 3.57 19.45 14.36
N THR A 103 4.86 19.31 14.05
CA THR A 103 5.50 19.94 12.89
C THR A 103 4.97 19.38 11.57
N LEU A 104 4.78 18.06 11.46
CA LEU A 104 4.16 17.43 10.28
C LEU A 104 2.72 17.93 10.07
N ARG A 105 1.90 17.97 11.12
CA ARG A 105 0.52 18.48 11.04
C ARG A 105 0.50 19.94 10.57
N ARG A 106 1.41 20.76 11.11
CA ARG A 106 1.57 22.17 10.73
C ARG A 106 1.96 22.30 9.26
N HIS A 107 2.92 21.50 8.79
CA HIS A 107 3.38 21.49 7.40
C HIS A 107 2.22 21.22 6.43
N PHE A 108 1.51 20.10 6.58
CA PHE A 108 0.38 19.76 5.69
C PHE A 108 -0.77 20.76 5.78
N THR A 109 -0.98 21.37 6.95
CA THR A 109 -1.97 22.44 7.10
C THR A 109 -1.56 23.71 6.34
N ALA A 110 -0.26 24.07 6.37
CA ALA A 110 0.26 25.28 5.73
C ALA A 110 0.35 25.16 4.20
N THR A 111 0.67 23.97 3.68
CA THR A 111 0.75 23.71 2.23
C THR A 111 -0.63 23.52 1.59
N GLY A 112 -1.64 23.16 2.39
CA GLY A 112 -2.98 22.83 1.90
C GLY A 112 -3.06 21.46 1.22
N GLU A 113 -2.01 20.65 1.34
CA GLU A 113 -1.99 19.28 0.85
C GLU A 113 -2.89 18.36 1.67
N GLU A 114 -3.29 17.23 1.08
CA GLU A 114 -4.02 16.20 1.80
C GLU A 114 -3.14 15.65 2.94
N ARG A 115 -3.64 15.73 4.18
CA ARG A 115 -2.93 15.21 5.35
C ARG A 115 -2.93 13.66 5.33
N PRO A 116 -1.77 13.00 5.31
CA PRO A 116 -1.71 11.54 5.39
C PRO A 116 -2.10 11.02 6.78
N ASP A 117 -2.46 9.74 6.88
CA ASP A 117 -2.73 9.07 8.16
C ASP A 117 -1.45 8.89 9.00
N ALA A 118 -0.30 8.73 8.33
CA ALA A 118 1.02 8.70 8.96
C ALA A 118 2.12 9.07 7.96
N VAL A 119 3.30 9.39 8.49
CA VAL A 119 4.54 9.56 7.72
C VAL A 119 5.60 8.64 8.29
N SER A 120 6.35 7.96 7.41
CA SER A 120 7.51 7.14 7.78
C SER A 120 8.81 7.73 7.26
N PHE A 121 9.86 7.59 8.06
CA PHE A 121 11.23 7.91 7.73
C PHE A 121 12.09 6.69 8.01
N ASP A 122 12.90 6.30 7.03
CA ASP A 122 13.86 5.22 7.18
C ASP A 122 15.21 5.79 7.63
N LEU A 123 15.90 5.05 8.51
CA LEU A 123 17.27 5.33 8.89
C LEU A 123 18.22 4.77 7.82
N ASN A 124 18.95 5.64 7.14
CA ASN A 124 19.85 5.29 6.05
C ASN A 124 21.14 4.61 6.55
N SER A 125 22.01 4.21 5.62
CA SER A 125 23.30 3.56 5.95
C SER A 125 24.30 4.46 6.66
N LEU A 126 24.09 5.77 6.63
CA LEU A 126 24.87 6.79 7.35
C LEU A 126 24.33 7.04 8.77
N LYS A 127 23.27 6.31 9.18
CA LYS A 127 22.54 6.50 10.45
C LYS A 127 21.85 7.85 10.57
N GLU A 128 21.45 8.40 9.43
CA GLU A 128 20.65 9.62 9.35
C GLU A 128 19.23 9.25 8.95
N TRP A 129 18.25 9.96 9.49
CA TRP A 129 16.88 9.88 9.00
C TRP A 129 16.82 10.50 7.61
N ALA A 130 16.18 9.82 6.65
CA ALA A 130 16.14 10.28 5.26
C ALA A 130 14.83 11.02 4.92
N PRO A 131 14.74 12.35 5.10
CA PRO A 131 13.52 13.11 4.76
C PRO A 131 13.22 13.10 3.25
N HIS A 132 14.24 12.96 2.40
CA HIS A 132 14.10 12.85 0.93
C HIS A 132 13.50 11.51 0.45
N PHE A 133 13.44 10.51 1.34
CA PHE A 133 12.78 9.22 1.10
C PHE A 133 11.66 8.97 2.12
N ALA A 134 10.97 10.04 2.55
CA ALA A 134 9.82 9.89 3.40
C ALA A 134 8.72 9.10 2.68
N THR A 135 7.92 8.35 3.44
CA THR A 135 6.75 7.65 2.91
C THR A 135 5.48 8.19 3.57
N LEU A 136 4.58 8.76 2.76
CA LEU A 136 3.25 9.20 3.18
C LEU A 136 2.28 8.03 3.10
N HIS A 137 1.57 7.75 4.18
CA HIS A 137 0.58 6.67 4.25
C HIS A 137 -0.83 7.26 4.20
N PHE A 138 -1.58 6.93 3.14
CA PHE A 138 -3.00 7.26 2.95
C PHE A 138 -3.80 5.97 2.89
N ALA A 139 -4.45 5.60 3.98
CA ALA A 139 -5.09 4.30 4.10
C ALA A 139 -4.13 3.15 3.73
N ALA A 140 -4.42 2.36 2.69
CA ALA A 140 -3.50 1.34 2.19
C ALA A 140 -2.48 1.83 1.15
N ARG A 141 -2.63 3.04 0.65
CA ARG A 141 -1.72 3.65 -0.33
C ARG A 141 -0.51 4.23 0.41
N ALA A 142 0.68 3.86 -0.03
CA ALA A 142 1.94 4.46 0.41
C ALA A 142 2.58 5.21 -0.76
N VAL A 143 2.96 6.47 -0.56
CA VAL A 143 3.53 7.32 -1.60
C VAL A 143 4.87 7.87 -1.11
N PRO A 144 5.95 7.78 -1.91
CA PRO A 144 7.20 8.44 -1.58
C PRO A 144 7.03 9.97 -1.62
N ALA A 145 7.68 10.68 -0.71
CA ALA A 145 7.71 12.12 -0.65
C ALA A 145 9.09 12.63 -0.23
N ASP A 146 9.38 13.86 -0.63
CA ASP A 146 10.56 14.59 -0.21
C ASP A 146 10.15 15.68 0.78
N LEU A 147 10.66 15.57 2.02
CA LEU A 147 10.43 16.53 3.10
C LEU A 147 11.74 17.24 3.51
N SER A 148 12.76 17.23 2.66
CA SER A 148 14.10 17.77 2.99
C SER A 148 14.10 19.28 3.20
N ASP A 149 13.25 20.01 2.48
CA ASP A 149 13.15 21.48 2.58
C ASP A 149 12.13 21.93 3.64
N THR A 150 11.95 21.15 4.71
CA THR A 150 10.92 21.42 5.74
C THR A 150 11.51 21.46 7.15
N GLU A 151 10.82 22.12 8.08
CA GLU A 151 11.14 22.11 9.52
C GLU A 151 11.21 20.69 10.11
N VAL A 152 10.60 19.70 9.44
CA VAL A 152 10.70 18.29 9.83
C VAL A 152 12.12 17.76 9.62
N ALA A 153 12.81 18.17 8.55
CA ALA A 153 14.19 17.74 8.28
C ALA A 153 15.14 18.18 9.39
N GLU A 154 15.02 19.44 9.84
CA GLU A 154 15.82 19.99 10.95
C GLU A 154 15.59 19.20 12.26
N LEU A 155 14.33 18.84 12.56
CA LEU A 155 14.02 18.02 13.73
C LEU A 155 14.60 16.62 13.62
N LEU A 156 14.58 16.02 12.42
CA LEU A 156 15.12 14.69 12.18
C LEU A 156 16.63 14.63 12.35
N GLU A 157 17.38 15.67 11.96
CA GLU A 157 18.83 15.78 12.18
C GLU A 157 19.18 15.72 13.68
N VAL A 158 18.37 16.33 14.54
CA VAL A 158 18.60 16.30 16.00
C VAL A 158 18.38 14.90 16.60
N LEU A 159 17.61 14.03 15.92
CA LEU A 159 17.24 12.69 16.37
C LEU A 159 18.26 11.60 16.02
N GLU A 160 19.46 11.95 15.55
CA GLU A 160 20.58 11.06 15.13
C GLU A 160 21.02 9.96 16.13
N ARG A 161 20.32 9.79 17.24
CA ARG A 161 20.57 8.77 18.26
C ARG A 161 19.92 7.43 17.96
N ALA A 162 19.65 7.04 16.71
CA ALA A 162 19.09 5.71 16.44
C ALA A 162 20.21 4.64 16.47
N PRO A 163 20.06 3.56 17.26
CA PRO A 163 21.17 2.64 17.52
C PRO A 163 21.48 1.73 16.33
N ASP A 164 20.46 1.40 15.54
CA ASP A 164 20.50 0.33 14.55
C ASP A 164 20.09 0.80 13.15
N PHE A 165 20.91 0.46 12.16
CA PHE A 165 20.61 0.63 10.74
C PHE A 165 19.28 -0.03 10.35
N GLY A 166 18.50 0.61 9.47
CA GLY A 166 17.21 0.10 9.02
C GLY A 166 16.07 0.27 10.02
N ALA A 167 16.27 1.06 11.08
CA ALA A 167 15.17 1.50 11.93
C ALA A 167 14.19 2.36 11.11
N VAL A 168 12.90 2.22 11.41
CA VAL A 168 11.82 3.01 10.81
C VAL A 168 11.17 3.84 11.90
N LEU A 169 11.13 5.15 11.70
CA LEU A 169 10.32 6.08 12.47
C LEU A 169 9.00 6.28 11.73
N ARG A 170 7.87 5.96 12.36
CA ARG A 170 6.54 6.26 11.81
C ARG A 170 5.77 7.12 12.79
N VAL A 171 5.25 8.23 12.29
CA VAL A 171 4.47 9.19 13.05
C VAL A 171 3.04 9.19 12.52
N ALA A 172 2.10 8.70 13.31
CA ALA A 172 0.69 8.77 12.99
C ALA A 172 0.16 10.19 13.21
N LEU A 173 -0.67 10.68 12.29
CA LEU A 173 -1.17 12.05 12.27
C LEU A 173 -2.67 12.17 12.59
N HIS A 174 -3.38 11.06 12.75
CA HIS A 174 -4.77 11.05 13.22
C HIS A 174 -4.89 11.60 14.65
N ASP A 175 -6.04 12.20 14.95
CA ASP A 175 -6.33 12.91 16.20
C ASP A 175 -6.70 11.97 17.35
#